data_AF-A0A9P5XZR9-F1
#
_entry.id   AF-A0A9P5XZR9-F1
#
_cell.length_a   1.000
_cell.length_b   1.000
_cell.length_c   1.000
_cell.angle_alpha   90.00
_cell.angle_beta   90.00
_cell.angle_gamma   90.00
#
_symmetry.space_group_name_H-M   'P 1'
#
loop_
_entity.id
_entity.type
_entity.pdbx_description
1 polymer ?
#
loop_
_entity_poly.entity_id
_entity_poly.type
_entity_poly.pdbx_seq_one_letter_code
_entity_poly.pdbx_strand_id
1 'polypeptide(L)'
;MPTTSIAYSPYPDGTLPVEHQAEIAKIRACLTTWISATNDVRREVPGAREKMVTITDALLGLQVAEPYAFTPSPPYPFQRILLSCIRCYWLALVASFDDFEKNEMKERLNCLPPDGNRISTFNGEKCVEMPGDLNAQEYEGLMRIMHFVALGMVSKDVVKTWYEIGEIGVQTWEEVEE
;
A
#
# COMPACT_ATOMS: atom_id res chain seq x y z
N MET A 1 9.18 -30.16 -0.92
CA MET A 1 8.04 -29.31 -1.31
C MET A 1 8.32 -27.92 -0.77
N PRO A 2 8.32 -26.85 -1.57
CA PRO A 2 8.45 -25.51 -1.02
C PRO A 2 7.11 -25.11 -0.43
N THR A 3 7.09 -24.91 0.88
CA THR A 3 5.95 -24.44 1.65
C THR A 3 5.51 -23.09 1.12
N THR A 4 4.31 -23.02 0.56
CA THR A 4 3.66 -21.76 0.19
C THR A 4 3.36 -21.00 1.48
N SER A 5 4.21 -20.04 1.83
CA SER A 5 3.94 -19.11 2.94
C SER A 5 2.79 -18.20 2.53
N ILE A 6 1.57 -18.57 2.93
CA ILE A 6 0.38 -17.74 2.76
C ILE A 6 0.55 -16.55 3.70
N ALA A 7 0.58 -15.35 3.14
CA ALA A 7 0.87 -14.12 3.85
C ALA A 7 -0.23 -13.80 4.88
N TYR A 8 0.00 -14.18 6.13
CA TYR A 8 -0.64 -13.55 7.28
C TYR A 8 -0.18 -12.08 7.32
N SER A 9 -1.09 -11.17 7.67
CA SER A 9 -0.84 -9.72 7.76
C SER A 9 0.58 -9.36 8.29
N PRO A 10 1.24 -8.29 7.80
CA PRO A 10 2.56 -7.90 8.31
C PRO A 10 2.50 -7.32 9.75
N TYR A 11 1.30 -7.13 10.29
CA TYR A 11 1.05 -6.65 11.65
C TYR A 11 0.81 -7.83 12.60
N PRO A 12 1.37 -7.82 13.82
CA PRO A 12 1.17 -8.90 14.80
C PRO A 12 -0.31 -9.09 15.18
N ASP A 13 -0.70 -10.31 15.50
CA ASP A 13 -2.07 -10.61 15.92
C ASP A 13 -2.47 -9.80 17.16
N GLY A 14 -3.69 -9.26 17.14
CA GLY A 14 -4.23 -8.44 18.23
C GLY A 14 -3.82 -6.96 18.19
N THR A 15 -2.95 -6.53 17.27
CA THR A 15 -2.59 -5.11 17.10
C THR A 15 -3.66 -4.30 16.38
N LEU A 16 -4.48 -4.95 15.56
CA LEU A 16 -5.55 -4.34 14.78
C LEU A 16 -6.89 -5.03 15.05
N PRO A 17 -8.03 -4.33 14.81
CA PRO A 17 -9.33 -4.98 14.75
C PRO A 17 -9.31 -6.17 13.77
N VAL A 18 -10.02 -7.24 14.10
CA VAL A 18 -10.04 -8.49 13.32
C VAL A 18 -10.43 -8.25 11.86
N GLU A 19 -11.40 -7.38 11.63
CA GLU A 19 -11.87 -7.02 10.28
C GLU A 19 -10.77 -6.33 9.46
N HIS A 20 -9.99 -5.45 10.09
CA HIS A 20 -8.86 -4.76 9.44
C HIS A 20 -7.74 -5.75 9.11
N GLN A 21 -7.42 -6.63 10.05
CA GLN A 21 -6.40 -7.68 9.87
C GLN A 21 -6.79 -8.61 8.70
N ALA A 22 -8.05 -9.01 8.61
CA ALA A 22 -8.58 -9.83 7.52
C ALA A 22 -8.51 -9.11 6.18
N GLU A 23 -8.83 -7.81 6.16
CA GLU A 23 -8.76 -6.99 4.95
C GLU A 23 -7.32 -6.85 4.44
N ILE A 24 -6.36 -6.58 5.34
CA ILE A 24 -4.93 -6.52 5.02
C ILE A 24 -4.45 -7.86 4.46
N ALA A 25 -4.83 -8.99 5.06
CA ALA A 25 -4.46 -10.31 4.56
C ALA A 25 -5.01 -10.59 3.15
N LYS A 26 -6.28 -10.23 2.89
CA LYS A 26 -6.91 -10.33 1.57
C LYS A 26 -6.16 -9.51 0.52
N ILE A 27 -5.90 -8.23 0.81
CA ILE A 27 -5.13 -7.35 -0.08
C ILE A 27 -3.73 -7.93 -0.32
N ARG A 28 -3.05 -8.35 0.75
CA ARG A 28 -1.69 -8.89 0.67
C ARG A 28 -1.61 -10.13 -0.22
N ALA A 29 -2.59 -11.03 -0.13
CA ALA A 29 -2.65 -12.21 -0.99
C ALA A 29 -2.76 -11.82 -2.48
N CYS A 30 -3.57 -10.82 -2.82
CA CYS A 30 -3.69 -10.32 -4.20
C CYS A 30 -2.38 -9.66 -4.67
N LEU A 31 -1.80 -8.75 -3.87
CA LEU A 31 -0.58 -8.03 -4.26
C LEU A 31 0.63 -8.96 -4.41
N THR A 32 0.81 -9.93 -3.50
CA THR A 32 1.91 -10.90 -3.59
C THR A 32 1.76 -11.82 -4.81
N THR A 33 0.53 -12.25 -5.13
CA THR A 33 0.25 -13.02 -6.35
C THR A 33 0.60 -12.23 -7.60
N TRP A 34 0.23 -10.95 -7.64
CA TRP A 34 0.55 -10.05 -8.75
C TRP A 34 2.07 -9.83 -8.91
N ILE A 35 2.79 -9.54 -7.81
CA ILE A 35 4.26 -9.38 -7.84
C ILE A 35 4.95 -10.65 -8.33
N SER A 36 4.51 -11.82 -7.86
CA SER A 36 5.05 -13.10 -8.31
C SER A 36 4.85 -13.29 -9.82
N ALA A 37 3.67 -12.97 -10.34
CA ALA A 37 3.37 -13.09 -11.76
C ALA A 37 4.23 -12.13 -12.62
N THR A 38 4.39 -10.88 -12.17
CA THR A 38 5.30 -9.92 -12.80
C THR A 38 6.73 -10.44 -12.85
N ASN A 39 7.22 -11.04 -11.76
CA ASN A 39 8.55 -11.64 -11.72
C ASN A 39 8.69 -12.85 -12.66
N ASP A 40 7.66 -13.68 -12.79
CA ASP A 40 7.64 -14.80 -13.75
C ASP A 40 7.70 -14.29 -15.20
N VAL A 41 6.99 -13.20 -15.51
CA VAL A 41 7.06 -12.53 -16.83
C VAL A 41 8.46 -11.99 -17.09
N ARG A 42 9.09 -11.32 -16.10
CA ARG A 42 10.47 -10.81 -16.21
C ARG A 42 11.50 -11.93 -16.41
N ARG A 43 11.22 -13.13 -15.92
CA ARG A 43 12.07 -14.33 -16.05
C ARG A 43 11.74 -15.16 -17.30
N GLU A 44 10.82 -14.71 -18.14
CA GLU A 44 10.39 -15.40 -19.36
C GLU A 44 9.90 -16.83 -19.11
N VAL A 45 9.24 -17.06 -17.96
CA VAL A 45 8.65 -18.37 -17.65
C VAL A 45 7.56 -18.69 -18.69
N PRO A 46 7.55 -19.90 -19.30
CA PRO A 46 6.54 -20.27 -20.27
C PRO A 46 5.11 -20.10 -19.73
N GLY A 47 4.24 -19.42 -20.50
CA GLY A 47 2.85 -19.16 -20.11
C GLY A 47 2.65 -18.01 -19.10
N ALA A 48 3.71 -17.32 -18.68
CA ALA A 48 3.62 -16.28 -17.66
C ALA A 48 2.80 -15.06 -18.11
N ARG A 49 2.86 -14.70 -19.41
CA ARG A 49 2.14 -13.53 -19.95
C ARG A 49 0.63 -13.74 -19.92
N GLU A 50 0.16 -14.92 -20.31
CA GLU A 50 -1.25 -15.30 -20.28
C GLU A 50 -1.77 -15.33 -18.84
N LYS A 51 -0.97 -15.91 -17.93
CA LYS A 51 -1.28 -15.93 -16.49
C LYS A 51 -1.34 -14.51 -15.89
N MET A 52 -0.47 -13.60 -16.35
CA MET A 52 -0.42 -12.22 -15.88
C MET A 52 -1.71 -11.44 -16.18
N VAL A 53 -2.35 -11.71 -17.31
CA VAL A 53 -3.65 -11.08 -17.65
C VAL A 53 -4.70 -11.47 -16.61
N THR A 54 -4.85 -12.77 -16.34
CA THR A 54 -5.84 -13.27 -15.36
C THR A 54 -5.58 -12.72 -13.95
N ILE A 55 -4.32 -12.63 -13.54
CA ILE A 55 -3.94 -12.11 -12.22
C ILE A 55 -4.15 -10.59 -12.13
N THR A 56 -3.94 -9.87 -13.24
CA THR A 56 -4.24 -8.44 -13.33
C THR A 56 -5.74 -8.20 -13.22
N ASP A 57 -6.56 -8.96 -13.94
CA ASP A 57 -8.03 -8.86 -13.84
C ASP A 57 -8.52 -9.16 -12.42
N ALA A 58 -7.91 -10.15 -11.75
CA ALA A 58 -8.22 -10.45 -10.35
C ALA A 58 -7.84 -9.31 -9.39
N LEU A 59 -6.71 -8.63 -9.64
CA LEU A 59 -6.31 -7.45 -8.86
C LEU A 59 -7.29 -6.28 -9.08
N LEU A 60 -7.67 -6.02 -10.33
CA LEU A 60 -8.64 -4.98 -10.68
C LEU A 60 -10.05 -5.28 -10.14
N GLY A 61 -10.39 -6.55 -10.00
CA GLY A 61 -11.64 -7.01 -9.40
C GLY A 61 -11.64 -7.04 -7.87
N LEU A 62 -10.53 -6.69 -7.20
CA LEU A 62 -10.43 -6.71 -5.74
C LEU A 62 -11.42 -5.71 -5.11
N GLN A 63 -12.35 -6.22 -4.31
CA GLN A 63 -13.29 -5.40 -3.55
C GLN A 63 -12.71 -5.09 -2.18
N VAL A 64 -12.28 -3.86 -1.95
CA VAL A 64 -11.84 -3.38 -0.64
C VAL A 64 -13.07 -2.99 0.19
N ALA A 65 -13.13 -3.40 1.46
CA ALA A 65 -14.27 -3.10 2.32
C ALA A 65 -14.43 -1.58 2.54
N GLU A 66 -15.67 -1.12 2.65
CA GLU A 66 -16.04 0.31 2.58
C GLU A 66 -15.25 1.23 3.54
N PRO A 67 -14.99 0.86 4.81
CA PRO A 67 -14.19 1.71 5.72
C PRO A 67 -12.77 1.98 5.23
N TYR A 68 -12.23 1.10 4.38
CA TYR A 68 -10.87 1.15 3.86
C TYR A 68 -10.82 1.50 2.37
N ALA A 69 -11.97 1.61 1.71
CA ALA A 69 -12.06 1.99 0.31
C ALA A 69 -11.74 3.48 0.14
N PHE A 70 -11.05 3.85 -0.95
CA PHE A 70 -10.79 5.24 -1.25
C PHE A 70 -12.00 5.88 -1.96
N THR A 71 -12.48 6.99 -1.39
CA THR A 71 -13.65 7.73 -1.89
C THR A 71 -13.37 9.24 -1.95
N PRO A 72 -13.75 9.94 -3.04
CA PRO A 72 -14.38 9.41 -4.24
C PRO A 72 -13.39 8.58 -5.07
N SER A 73 -13.86 7.47 -5.63
CA SER A 73 -13.03 6.59 -6.43
C SER A 73 -12.62 7.26 -7.75
N PRO A 74 -11.32 7.24 -8.14
CA PRO A 74 -10.87 7.78 -9.42
C PRO A 74 -11.44 6.97 -10.61
N PRO A 75 -11.46 7.58 -11.81
CA PRO A 75 -11.96 6.91 -13.01
C PRO A 75 -11.08 5.73 -13.45
N TYR A 76 -9.77 5.78 -13.17
CA TYR A 76 -8.81 4.75 -13.55
C TYR A 76 -8.86 3.54 -12.59
N PRO A 77 -9.13 2.32 -13.08
CA PRO A 77 -9.32 1.13 -12.24
C PRO A 77 -8.11 0.79 -11.36
N PHE A 78 -6.89 0.88 -11.90
CA PHE A 78 -5.66 0.59 -11.14
C PHE A 78 -5.44 1.58 -10.01
N GLN A 79 -5.55 2.89 -10.29
CA GLN A 79 -5.43 3.93 -9.28
C GLN A 79 -6.46 3.73 -8.17
N ARG A 80 -7.70 3.35 -8.51
CA ARG A 80 -8.78 3.10 -7.53
C ARG A 80 -8.41 2.00 -6.54
N ILE A 81 -7.96 0.86 -7.05
CA ILE A 81 -7.58 -0.28 -6.21
C ILE A 81 -6.34 0.07 -5.38
N LEU A 82 -5.32 0.68 -5.99
CA LEU A 82 -4.11 1.06 -5.27
C LEU A 82 -4.37 2.05 -4.16
N LEU A 83 -5.14 3.12 -4.40
CA LEU A 83 -5.50 4.09 -3.37
C LEU A 83 -6.24 3.43 -2.20
N SER A 84 -7.14 2.49 -2.49
CA SER A 84 -7.85 1.74 -1.45
C SER A 84 -6.91 0.82 -0.65
N CYS A 85 -5.97 0.15 -1.33
CA CYS A 85 -4.93 -0.64 -0.67
C CYS A 85 -4.05 0.25 0.23
N ILE A 86 -3.55 1.37 -0.30
CA ILE A 86 -2.68 2.30 0.42
C ILE A 86 -3.40 2.86 1.64
N ARG A 87 -4.65 3.31 1.48
CA ARG A 87 -5.50 3.76 2.58
C ARG A 87 -5.62 2.68 3.66
N CYS A 88 -5.97 1.45 3.28
CA CYS A 88 -6.09 0.34 4.21
C CYS A 88 -4.79 0.11 5.02
N TYR A 89 -3.65 0.09 4.34
CA TYR A 89 -2.33 -0.08 4.96
C TYR A 89 -1.91 1.11 5.83
N TRP A 90 -2.22 2.32 5.41
CA TRP A 90 -1.92 3.54 6.18
C TRP A 90 -2.73 3.61 7.47
N LEU A 91 -4.03 3.34 7.39
CA LEU A 91 -4.89 3.24 8.57
C LEU A 91 -4.38 2.18 9.55
N ALA A 92 -3.95 1.02 9.04
CA ALA A 92 -3.37 -0.04 9.86
C ALA A 92 -2.09 0.40 10.55
N LEU A 93 -1.20 1.06 9.79
CA LEU A 93 0.08 1.55 10.31
C LEU A 93 -0.14 2.54 11.46
N VAL A 94 -0.96 3.56 11.23
CA VAL A 94 -1.24 4.60 12.23
C VAL A 94 -1.98 4.04 13.45
N ALA A 95 -2.90 3.09 13.25
CA ALA A 95 -3.61 2.44 14.34
C ALA A 95 -2.69 1.57 15.21
N SER A 96 -1.60 1.05 14.63
CA SER A 96 -0.62 0.22 15.35
C SER A 96 0.37 1.03 16.20
N PHE A 97 0.43 2.34 16.02
CA PHE A 97 1.37 3.21 16.72
C PHE A 97 0.86 3.67 18.08
N ASP A 98 1.79 3.74 19.04
CA ASP A 98 1.60 4.51 20.26
C ASP A 98 1.78 6.03 20.04
N ASP A 99 1.55 6.84 21.08
CA ASP A 99 1.65 8.29 20.97
C ASP A 99 3.07 8.79 20.65
N PHE A 100 4.11 8.06 21.08
CA PHE A 100 5.49 8.40 20.77
C PHE A 100 5.78 8.15 19.30
N GLU A 101 5.44 6.96 18.80
CA GLU A 101 5.61 6.57 17.39
C GLU A 101 4.80 7.46 16.46
N LYS A 102 3.58 7.88 16.85
CA LYS A 102 2.79 8.87 16.10
C LYS A 102 3.51 10.20 15.98
N ASN A 103 4.05 10.73 17.09
CA ASN A 103 4.79 12.00 17.06
C ASN A 103 6.05 11.90 16.20
N GLU A 104 6.80 10.82 16.33
CA GLU A 104 7.97 10.58 15.48
C GLU A 104 7.58 10.49 13.99
N MET A 105 6.46 9.82 13.66
CA MET A 105 5.97 9.73 12.28
C MET A 105 5.59 11.11 11.72
N LYS A 106 4.91 11.94 12.51
CA LYS A 106 4.56 13.33 12.13
C LYS A 106 5.82 14.13 11.79
N GLU A 107 6.83 14.07 12.67
CA GLU A 107 8.11 14.77 12.47
C GLU A 107 8.81 14.28 11.20
N ARG A 108 8.94 12.96 11.02
CA ARG A 108 9.59 12.39 9.84
C ARG A 108 8.89 12.79 8.55
N LEU A 109 7.55 12.80 8.52
CA LEU A 109 6.79 13.25 7.34
C LEU A 109 6.99 14.75 7.05
N ASN A 110 7.03 15.59 8.10
CA ASN A 110 7.28 17.04 7.95
C ASN A 110 8.69 17.36 7.45
N CYS A 111 9.67 16.47 7.66
CA CYS A 111 11.03 16.63 7.19
C CYS A 111 11.23 16.30 5.69
N LEU A 112 10.21 15.76 5.03
CA LEU A 112 10.36 15.35 3.63
C LEU A 112 10.25 16.56 2.70
N PRO A 113 11.29 16.83 1.88
CA PRO A 113 11.17 17.83 0.86
C PRO A 113 10.13 17.38 -0.18
N PRO A 114 9.39 18.30 -0.80
CA PRO A 114 8.60 17.96 -1.97
C PRO A 114 9.52 17.45 -3.10
N ASP A 115 9.06 16.47 -3.87
CA ASP A 115 9.78 15.92 -5.02
C ASP A 115 8.87 15.90 -6.26
N GLY A 116 9.18 16.82 -7.18
CA GLY A 116 8.39 17.07 -8.38
C GLY A 116 6.92 17.35 -8.07
N ASN A 117 6.05 16.96 -9.00
CA ASN A 117 4.59 17.12 -8.86
C ASN A 117 3.94 15.94 -8.13
N ARG A 118 4.69 14.86 -7.85
CA ARG A 118 4.14 13.59 -7.34
C ARG A 118 4.22 13.45 -5.83
N ILE A 119 5.22 14.07 -5.21
CA ILE A 119 5.37 14.07 -3.76
C ILE A 119 5.20 15.51 -3.31
N SER A 120 3.97 15.87 -2.93
CA SER A 120 3.68 17.15 -2.30
C SER A 120 4.30 17.21 -0.90
N THR A 121 4.49 18.42 -0.37
CA THR A 121 4.84 18.60 1.04
C THR A 121 3.77 17.95 1.92
N PHE A 122 4.18 17.04 2.79
CA PHE A 122 3.27 16.42 3.75
C PHE A 122 3.00 17.37 4.91
N ASN A 123 1.75 17.38 5.34
CA ASN A 123 1.40 17.83 6.68
C ASN A 123 1.35 16.59 7.59
N GLY A 124 2.42 16.35 8.34
CA GLY A 124 2.55 15.19 9.21
C GLY A 124 1.42 15.05 10.22
N GLU A 125 0.99 16.18 10.82
CA GLU A 125 -0.14 16.22 11.76
C GLU A 125 -1.42 15.68 11.11
N LYS A 126 -1.76 16.21 9.92
CA LYS A 126 -2.91 15.75 9.14
C LYS A 126 -2.78 14.26 8.81
N CYS A 127 -1.62 13.84 8.34
CA CYS A 127 -1.39 12.46 7.89
C CYS A 127 -1.63 11.44 9.01
N VAL A 128 -1.25 11.78 10.25
CA VAL A 128 -1.30 10.86 11.40
C VAL A 128 -2.58 11.01 12.22
N GLU A 129 -3.12 12.22 12.42
CA GLU A 129 -4.34 12.43 13.22
C GLU A 129 -5.62 12.21 12.42
N MET A 130 -5.58 12.43 11.11
CA MET A 130 -6.70 12.24 10.21
C MET A 130 -6.31 11.29 9.07
N PRO A 131 -5.87 10.05 9.38
CA PRO A 131 -5.30 9.14 8.39
C PRO A 131 -6.33 8.65 7.37
N GLY A 132 -7.62 8.84 7.66
CA GLY A 132 -8.74 8.57 6.77
C GLY A 132 -9.20 9.75 5.91
N ASP A 133 -8.60 10.94 6.04
CA ASP A 133 -9.06 12.14 5.33
C ASP A 133 -8.01 12.68 4.36
N LEU A 134 -7.10 11.81 3.91
CA LEU A 134 -6.08 12.16 2.93
C LEU A 134 -6.63 12.10 1.51
N ASN A 135 -6.15 12.99 0.65
CA ASN A 135 -6.51 13.00 -0.76
C ASN A 135 -5.67 11.98 -1.55
N ALA A 136 -5.97 11.83 -2.85
CA ALA A 136 -5.29 10.86 -3.71
C ALA A 136 -3.78 11.12 -3.82
N GLN A 137 -3.37 12.39 -3.93
CA GLN A 137 -1.96 12.78 -4.05
C GLN A 137 -1.18 12.48 -2.75
N GLU A 138 -1.80 12.72 -1.59
CA GLU A 138 -1.21 12.40 -0.29
C GLU A 138 -1.01 10.89 -0.12
N TYR A 139 -2.01 10.06 -0.45
CA TYR A 139 -1.85 8.60 -0.42
C TYR A 139 -0.83 8.09 -1.45
N GLU A 140 -0.85 8.60 -2.70
CA GLU A 140 0.16 8.25 -3.69
C GLU A 140 1.57 8.60 -3.17
N GLY A 141 1.72 9.79 -2.59
CA GLY A 141 2.95 10.22 -1.97
C GLY A 141 3.41 9.21 -0.91
N LEU A 142 2.55 8.88 0.06
CA LEU A 142 2.83 7.89 1.11
C LEU A 142 3.31 6.55 0.51
N MET A 143 2.60 6.02 -0.49
CA MET A 143 3.00 4.78 -1.18
C MET A 143 4.46 4.81 -1.65
N ARG A 144 4.92 5.94 -2.18
CA ARG A 144 6.28 6.08 -2.74
C ARG A 144 7.35 6.12 -1.65
N ILE A 145 7.07 6.77 -0.53
CA ILE A 145 8.08 7.11 0.49
C ILE A 145 8.06 6.22 1.74
N MET A 146 6.94 5.56 2.05
CA MET A 146 6.72 5.06 3.40
C MET A 146 7.72 3.99 3.84
N HIS A 147 8.26 3.21 2.91
CA HIS A 147 9.29 2.23 3.24
C HIS A 147 10.59 2.86 3.76
N PHE A 148 10.92 4.09 3.35
CA PHE A 148 12.03 4.86 3.92
C PHE A 148 11.64 5.54 5.23
N VAL A 149 10.46 6.16 5.27
CA VAL A 149 9.99 6.95 6.43
C VAL A 149 9.78 6.05 7.66
N ALA A 150 9.16 4.88 7.48
CA ALA A 150 8.89 3.94 8.56
C ALA A 150 10.12 3.10 8.96
N LEU A 151 11.26 3.26 8.27
CA LEU A 151 12.44 2.46 8.55
C LEU A 151 12.94 2.69 9.99
N GLY A 152 13.10 1.58 10.73
CA GLY A 152 13.51 1.62 12.13
C GLY A 152 12.38 1.92 13.13
N MET A 153 11.17 2.26 12.66
CA MET A 153 9.98 2.41 13.52
C MET A 153 9.14 1.14 13.55
N VAL A 154 9.07 0.40 12.43
CA VAL A 154 8.24 -0.80 12.31
C VAL A 154 9.04 -2.05 12.01
N SER A 155 8.37 -3.20 12.08
CA SER A 155 8.94 -4.48 11.68
C SER A 155 9.41 -4.47 10.22
N LYS A 156 10.40 -5.30 9.91
CA LYS A 156 10.92 -5.44 8.54
C LYS A 156 9.85 -5.89 7.55
N ASP A 157 8.85 -6.63 8.00
CA ASP A 157 7.76 -7.11 7.15
C ASP A 157 6.80 -5.99 6.76
N VAL A 158 6.52 -5.04 7.68
CA VAL A 158 5.75 -3.83 7.35
C VAL A 158 6.53 -2.97 6.37
N VAL A 159 7.84 -2.73 6.59
CA VAL A 159 8.70 -1.99 5.65
C VAL A 159 8.69 -2.64 4.27
N LYS A 160 8.91 -3.96 4.21
CA LYS A 160 8.91 -4.73 2.96
C LYS A 160 7.57 -4.60 2.22
N THR A 161 6.46 -4.65 2.96
CA THR A 161 5.13 -4.52 2.36
C THR A 161 4.94 -3.14 1.73
N TRP A 162 5.35 -2.07 2.40
CA TRP A 162 5.32 -0.72 1.81
C TRP A 162 6.19 -0.58 0.57
N TYR A 163 7.38 -1.19 0.57
CA TYR A 163 8.26 -1.22 -0.59
C TYR A 163 7.58 -1.89 -1.80
N GLU A 164 6.99 -3.07 -1.58
CA GLU A 164 6.28 -3.82 -2.62
C GLU A 164 5.05 -3.08 -3.15
N ILE A 165 4.27 -2.40 -2.30
CA ILE A 165 3.16 -1.55 -2.75
C ILE A 165 3.71 -0.42 -3.64
N GLY A 166 4.82 0.22 -3.23
CA GLY A 166 5.52 1.22 -4.03
C GLY A 166 5.97 0.69 -5.39
N GLU A 167 6.52 -0.52 -5.46
CA GLU A 167 6.92 -1.15 -6.73
C GLU A 167 5.73 -1.41 -7.65
N ILE A 168 4.58 -1.84 -7.12
CA ILE A 168 3.35 -2.01 -7.91
C ILE A 168 2.89 -0.64 -8.42
N GLY A 169 2.87 0.37 -7.55
CA GLY A 169 2.54 1.74 -7.90
C GLY A 169 3.38 2.25 -9.06
N VAL A 170 4.70 2.16 -8.99
CA VAL A 170 5.59 2.61 -10.08
C VAL A 170 5.28 1.93 -11.42
N GLN A 171 4.85 0.67 -11.41
CA GLN A 171 4.58 -0.09 -12.64
C GLN A 171 3.18 0.12 -13.23
N THR A 172 2.23 0.58 -12.43
CA THR A 172 0.80 0.57 -12.79
C THR A 172 0.12 1.93 -12.63
N TRP A 173 0.81 2.90 -12.02
CA TRP A 173 0.27 4.24 -11.87
C TRP A 173 0.28 4.97 -13.20
N GLU A 174 -0.90 5.06 -13.81
CA GLU A 174 -1.12 5.83 -15.03
C GLU A 174 -0.95 7.32 -14.71
N GLU A 175 -0.18 8.02 -15.54
CA GLU A 175 -0.01 9.46 -15.44
C GLU A 175 -1.24 10.12 -16.06
N VAL A 176 -1.94 10.94 -15.29
CA VAL A 176 -2.94 11.85 -15.85
C VAL A 176 -2.14 13.02 -16.39
N GLU A 177 -1.95 13.07 -17.72
CA GLU A 177 -1.51 14.30 -18.38
C GLU A 177 -2.64 15.32 -18.22
N GLU A 178 -2.43 16.31 -17.34
CA GLU A 178 -3.23 17.54 -17.28
C GLU A 178 -2.84 18.52 -18.39
#